data_AF-A0A1S8CBE1-F1
#
_entry.id   AF-A0A1S8CBE1-F1
#
_cell.length_a   1.000
_cell.length_b   1.000
_cell.length_c   1.000
_cell.angle_alpha   90.00
_cell.angle_beta   90.00
_cell.angle_gamma   90.00
#
_symmetry.space_group_name_H-M   'P 1'
#
loop_
_entity.id
_entity.type
_entity.pdbx_description
1 polymer ?
#
loop_
_entity_poly.entity_id
_entity_poly.type
_entity_poly.pdbx_seq_one_letter_code
_entity_poly.pdbx_strand_id
1 'polypeptide(L)'
;MAATVAIGMPLAKSKQERARKKCAEALLPHLEAMGVTRVIMEARTPSLVDADMRMVASIRGKRLITTALRVDTAMAQEEPLLWVPDAIAGAYGAARTLGRTDWLELVGAVEEIEVSTR
;
A
#
# COMPACT_ATOMS: atom_id res chain seq x y z
N MET A 1 2.51 -5.52 16.92
CA MET A 1 2.83 -5.09 15.54
C MET A 1 1.61 -4.34 15.04
N ALA A 2 1.80 -3.14 14.48
CA ALA A 2 0.68 -2.34 13.94
C ALA A 2 0.77 -2.38 12.42
N ALA A 3 -0.35 -2.68 11.77
CA ALA A 3 -0.46 -2.71 10.32
C ALA A 3 -1.42 -1.62 9.85
N THR A 4 -1.03 -0.86 8.84
CA THR A 4 -1.91 0.09 8.15
C THR A 4 -2.17 -0.42 6.75
N VAL A 5 -3.45 -0.52 6.38
CA VAL A 5 -3.88 -1.05 5.08
C VAL A 5 -4.78 -0.02 4.41
N ALA A 6 -4.43 0.36 3.18
CA ALA A 6 -5.28 1.19 2.33
C ALA A 6 -5.87 0.35 1.20
N ILE A 7 -7.19 0.37 1.04
CA ILE A 7 -7.90 -0.53 0.13
C ILE A 7 -8.78 0.26 -0.83
N GLY A 8 -8.57 0.03 -2.13
CA GLY A 8 -9.46 0.48 -3.19
C GLY A 8 -10.16 -0.72 -3.81
N MET A 9 -11.42 -0.97 -3.44
CA MET A 9 -12.21 -2.12 -3.91
C MET A 9 -13.65 -1.73 -4.24
N PRO A 10 -14.35 -2.47 -5.14
CA PRO A 10 -13.84 -3.37 -6.17
C PRO A 10 -13.55 -2.64 -7.48
N LEU A 11 -12.62 -3.16 -8.29
CA LEU A 11 -12.13 -2.47 -9.49
C LEU A 11 -11.95 -3.41 -10.67
N ALA A 12 -12.52 -3.02 -11.82
CA ALA A 12 -12.17 -3.61 -13.11
C ALA A 12 -10.67 -3.45 -13.41
N LYS A 13 -10.08 -4.36 -14.19
CA LYS A 13 -8.66 -4.32 -14.58
C LYS A 13 -8.22 -2.93 -15.09
N SER A 14 -9.06 -2.28 -15.89
CA SER A 14 -8.80 -0.94 -16.43
C SER A 14 -8.67 0.18 -15.37
N LYS A 15 -9.12 -0.06 -14.14
CA LYS A 15 -9.08 0.90 -13.03
C LYS A 15 -8.00 0.58 -11.99
N GLN A 16 -7.26 -0.53 -12.13
CA GLN A 16 -6.30 -0.98 -11.13
C GLN A 16 -5.17 0.03 -10.90
N GLU A 17 -4.53 0.55 -11.95
CA GLU A 17 -3.46 1.54 -11.79
C GLU A 17 -3.96 2.87 -11.21
N ARG A 18 -5.18 3.31 -11.55
CA ARG A 18 -5.80 4.50 -10.94
C ARG A 18 -6.00 4.30 -9.44
N ALA A 19 -6.50 3.13 -9.05
CA ALA A 19 -6.74 2.84 -7.65
C ALA A 19 -5.47 2.63 -6.85
N ARG A 20 -4.46 1.97 -7.42
CA ARG A 20 -3.12 1.89 -6.84
C ARG A 20 -2.60 3.29 -6.54
N LYS A 21 -2.72 4.21 -7.50
CA LYS A 21 -2.40 5.63 -7.28
C LYS A 21 -3.19 6.27 -6.15
N LYS A 22 -4.50 6.02 -6.07
CA LYS A 22 -5.35 6.55 -5.00
C LYS A 22 -5.00 5.97 -3.64
N CYS A 23 -4.67 4.68 -3.57
CA CYS A 23 -4.23 4.02 -2.35
C CYS A 23 -2.90 4.59 -1.89
N ALA A 24 -1.93 4.78 -2.79
CA ALA A 24 -0.66 5.41 -2.46
C ALA A 24 -0.82 6.88 -2.03
N GLU A 25 -1.72 7.64 -2.68
CA GLU A 25 -2.07 9.02 -2.28
C GLU A 25 -2.63 9.10 -0.85
N ALA A 26 -3.32 8.06 -0.38
CA ALA A 26 -3.85 7.99 0.98
C ALA A 26 -2.84 7.40 1.98
N LEU A 27 -2.12 6.35 1.59
CA LEU A 27 -1.26 5.57 2.49
C LEU A 27 0.06 6.27 2.81
N LEU A 28 0.76 6.83 1.81
CA LEU A 28 2.11 7.38 2.03
C LEU A 28 2.13 8.56 3.03
N PRO A 29 1.20 9.54 2.97
CA PRO A 29 1.13 10.62 3.96
C PRO A 29 0.83 10.10 5.37
N HIS A 30 -0.03 9.07 5.45
CA HIS A 30 -0.39 8.45 6.72
C HIS A 30 0.82 7.78 7.38
N LEU A 31 1.58 7.01 6.61
CA LEU A 31 2.82 6.39 7.08
C LEU A 31 3.86 7.44 7.51
N GLU A 32 4.03 8.52 6.75
CA GLU A 32 4.93 9.62 7.15
C GLU A 32 4.49 10.27 8.46
N ALA A 33 3.18 10.51 8.64
CA ALA A 33 2.63 11.06 9.88
C ALA A 33 2.83 10.13 11.10
N MET A 34 2.90 8.81 10.88
CA MET A 34 3.26 7.82 11.88
C MET A 34 4.77 7.77 12.17
N GLY A 35 5.59 8.57 11.48
CA GLY A 35 7.04 8.62 11.65
C GLY A 35 7.81 7.61 10.80
N VAL A 36 7.17 6.95 9.82
CA VAL A 36 7.88 6.09 8.87
C VAL A 36 8.78 6.95 7.99
N THR A 37 10.05 6.57 7.87
CA THR A 37 11.06 7.30 7.08
C THR A 37 11.43 6.59 5.78
N ARG A 38 11.04 5.31 5.63
CA ARG A 38 11.32 4.51 4.45
C ARG A 38 10.17 3.55 4.15
N VAL A 39 9.74 3.55 2.89
CA VAL A 39 8.79 2.59 2.33
C VAL A 39 9.47 1.87 1.17
N ILE A 40 9.37 0.54 1.14
CA ILE A 40 9.85 -0.28 0.04
C ILE A 40 8.61 -0.88 -0.64
N MET A 41 8.42 -0.57 -1.91
CA MET A 41 7.37 -1.15 -2.74
C MET A 41 7.93 -2.38 -3.47
N GLU A 42 7.14 -3.45 -3.58
CA GLU A 42 7.57 -4.59 -4.39
C GLU A 42 7.72 -4.18 -5.86
N ALA A 43 8.88 -4.48 -6.42
CA ALA A 43 9.19 -4.21 -7.81
C ALA A 43 8.34 -5.10 -8.73
N ARG A 44 7.83 -4.48 -9.80
CA ARG A 44 7.04 -5.13 -10.86
C ARG A 44 7.86 -5.22 -12.15
N THR A 45 7.19 -5.35 -13.30
CA THR A 45 7.88 -5.14 -14.59
C THR A 45 8.51 -3.75 -14.63
N PRO A 46 9.63 -3.55 -15.36
CA PRO A 46 10.32 -2.26 -15.39
C PRO A 46 9.42 -1.07 -15.75
N SER A 47 8.52 -1.25 -16.72
CA SER A 47 7.54 -0.23 -17.13
C SER A 47 6.56 0.16 -16.02
N LEU A 48 6.21 -0.77 -15.13
CA LEU A 48 5.31 -0.56 -14.02
C LEU A 48 6.04 0.05 -12.81
N VAL A 49 7.30 -0.33 -12.60
CA VAL A 49 8.19 0.33 -11.63
C VAL A 49 8.35 1.81 -11.99
N ASP A 50 8.60 2.13 -13.27
CA ASP A 50 8.65 3.52 -13.73
C ASP A 50 7.34 4.28 -13.48
N ALA A 51 6.19 3.61 -13.69
CA ALA A 51 4.88 4.20 -13.43
C ALA A 51 4.66 4.47 -11.94
N ASP A 52 5.06 3.54 -11.06
CA ASP A 52 5.01 3.69 -9.61
C ASP A 52 5.90 4.85 -9.15
N MET A 53 7.12 4.99 -9.69
CA MET A 53 8.01 6.10 -9.33
C MET A 53 7.52 7.46 -9.84
N ARG A 54 6.91 7.52 -11.03
CA ARG A 54 6.23 8.74 -11.51
C ARG A 54 5.03 9.10 -10.63
N MET A 55 4.29 8.10 -10.14
CA MET A 55 3.21 8.29 -9.18
C MET A 55 3.74 8.89 -7.88
N VAL A 56 4.80 8.33 -7.29
CA VAL A 56 5.45 8.87 -6.08
C VAL A 56 5.91 10.31 -6.30
N ALA A 57 6.55 10.61 -7.43
CA ALA A 57 6.94 11.98 -7.78
C ALA A 57 5.74 12.93 -7.87
N SER A 58 4.61 12.47 -8.42
CA SER A 58 3.36 13.23 -8.46
C SER A 58 2.78 13.50 -7.07
N ILE A 59 2.82 12.52 -6.16
CA ILE A 59 2.38 12.66 -4.75
C ILE A 59 3.24 13.70 -4.03
N ARG A 60 4.56 13.65 -4.24
CA ARG A 60 5.52 14.63 -3.70
C ARG A 60 5.28 16.03 -4.28
N GLY A 61 5.01 16.14 -5.58
CA GLY A 61 4.66 17.41 -6.23
C GLY A 61 3.38 18.04 -5.69
N LYS A 62 2.43 17.23 -5.22
CA LYS A 62 1.21 17.67 -4.50
C LYS A 62 1.46 18.04 -3.03
N ARG A 63 2.71 17.92 -2.55
CA ARG A 63 3.11 18.16 -1.14
C ARG A 63 2.38 17.27 -0.14
N LEU A 64 1.96 16.07 -0.57
CA LEU A 64 1.32 15.10 0.33
C LEU A 64 2.35 14.36 1.20
N ILE A 65 3.60 14.26 0.74
CA ILE A 65 4.72 13.70 1.50
C ILE A 65 5.96 14.59 1.36
N THR A 66 6.82 14.60 2.37
CA THR A 66 8.08 15.35 2.38
C THR A 66 9.27 14.48 1.99
N THR A 67 10.45 15.08 1.81
CA THR A 67 11.70 14.36 1.55
C THR A 67 12.16 13.49 2.72
N ALA A 68 11.54 13.60 3.89
CA ALA A 68 11.79 12.72 5.03
C ALA A 68 11.34 11.28 4.76
N LEU A 69 10.27 11.09 3.98
CA LEU A 69 9.84 9.77 3.51
C LEU A 69 10.56 9.38 2.21
N ARG A 70 11.46 8.40 2.32
CA ARG A 70 12.08 7.71 1.18
C ARG A 70 11.16 6.60 0.68
N VAL A 71 10.99 6.52 -0.64
CA VAL A 71 10.19 5.47 -1.26
C VAL A 71 11.07 4.78 -2.30
N ASP A 72 11.36 3.51 -2.07
CA ASP A 72 12.20 2.67 -2.91
C ASP A 72 11.37 1.52 -3.52
N THR A 73 11.95 0.81 -4.48
CA THR A 73 11.43 -0.46 -4.97
C THR A 73 12.46 -1.57 -4.79
N ALA A 74 12.02 -2.78 -4.45
CA ALA A 74 12.90 -3.93 -4.34
C ALA A 74 12.19 -5.21 -4.82
N MET A 75 12.96 -6.17 -5.33
CA MET A 75 12.47 -7.52 -5.61
C MET A 75 12.31 -8.31 -4.30
N ALA A 76 11.46 -9.34 -4.31
CA ALA A 76 11.26 -10.20 -3.13
C ALA A 76 12.54 -10.87 -2.62
N GLN A 77 13.54 -11.10 -3.49
CA GLN A 77 14.84 -11.65 -3.09
C GLN A 77 15.74 -10.61 -2.40
N GLU A 78 15.49 -9.32 -2.59
CA GLU A 78 16.27 -8.21 -2.04
C GLU A 78 15.68 -7.71 -0.71
N GLU A 79 14.36 -7.73 -0.57
CA GLU A 79 13.64 -7.42 0.67
C GLU A 79 12.66 -8.57 1.02
N PRO A 80 13.11 -9.55 1.83
CA PRO A 80 12.31 -10.72 2.16
C PRO A 80 11.02 -10.43 2.92
N LEU A 81 10.80 -9.23 3.46
CA LEU A 81 9.55 -8.88 4.16
C LEU A 81 8.44 -8.36 3.22
N LEU A 82 8.68 -8.27 1.91
CA LEU A 82 7.68 -7.80 0.95
C LEU A 82 6.42 -8.68 0.87
N TRP A 83 6.43 -9.91 1.41
CA TRP A 83 5.23 -10.75 1.49
C TRP A 83 4.23 -10.31 2.58
N VAL A 84 4.68 -9.56 3.59
CA VAL A 84 3.85 -9.22 4.76
C VAL A 84 2.60 -8.41 4.37
N PRO A 85 2.68 -7.36 3.53
CA PRO A 85 1.52 -6.63 3.05
C PRO A 85 0.46 -7.52 2.37
N ASP A 86 0.88 -8.50 1.55
CA ASP A 86 -0.06 -9.41 0.87
C ASP A 86 -0.78 -10.33 1.85
N ALA A 87 -0.06 -10.84 2.85
CA ALA A 87 -0.66 -11.66 3.90
C ALA A 87 -1.71 -10.87 4.70
N ILE A 88 -1.42 -9.61 5.04
CA ILE A 88 -2.36 -8.73 5.74
C ILE A 88 -3.56 -8.40 4.87
N ALA A 89 -3.35 -8.06 3.59
CA ALA A 89 -4.44 -7.81 2.65
C ALA A 89 -5.34 -9.04 2.45
N GLY A 90 -4.74 -10.23 2.40
CA GLY A 90 -5.45 -11.51 2.36
C GLY A 90 -6.28 -11.76 3.61
N ALA A 91 -5.70 -11.57 4.80
CA ALA A 91 -6.41 -11.72 6.09
C ALA A 91 -7.59 -10.74 6.20
N TYR A 92 -7.37 -9.48 5.84
CA TYR A 92 -8.42 -8.46 5.81
C TYR A 92 -9.54 -8.82 4.81
N GLY A 93 -9.17 -9.24 3.60
CA GLY A 93 -10.12 -9.66 2.56
C GLY A 93 -10.95 -10.86 3.00
N ALA A 94 -10.34 -11.85 3.64
CA ALA A 94 -11.02 -13.03 4.18
C ALA A 94 -12.02 -12.66 5.28
N ALA A 95 -11.64 -11.75 6.19
CA ALA A 95 -12.54 -11.24 7.22
C ALA A 95 -13.77 -10.54 6.60
N ARG A 96 -13.54 -9.66 5.61
CA ARG A 96 -14.61 -8.83 5.02
C ARG A 96 -15.54 -9.59 4.07
N THR A 97 -15.04 -10.58 3.34
CA THR A 97 -15.81 -11.27 2.28
C THR A 97 -16.30 -12.66 2.69
N LEU A 98 -15.57 -13.34 3.58
CA LEU A 98 -15.87 -14.71 3.99
C LEU A 98 -16.23 -14.83 5.48
N GLY A 99 -16.14 -13.72 6.25
CA GLY A 99 -16.39 -13.73 7.69
C GLY A 99 -15.31 -14.44 8.51
N ARG A 100 -14.12 -14.70 7.92
CA ARG A 100 -12.99 -15.38 8.56
C ARG A 100 -12.07 -14.38 9.26
N THR A 101 -12.29 -14.14 10.55
CA THR A 101 -11.57 -13.12 11.33
C THR A 101 -10.29 -13.63 11.99
N ASP A 102 -10.10 -14.95 12.07
CA ASP A 102 -9.02 -15.62 12.80
C ASP A 102 -7.62 -15.15 12.37
N TRP A 103 -7.42 -14.88 11.08
CA TRP A 103 -6.13 -14.39 10.57
C TRP A 103 -5.90 -12.91 10.87
N LEU A 104 -6.96 -12.10 10.86
CA LEU A 104 -6.86 -10.67 11.16
C LEU A 104 -6.60 -10.45 12.66
N GLU A 105 -7.22 -11.26 13.52
CA GLU A 105 -6.96 -11.27 14.96
C GLU A 105 -5.49 -11.58 15.30
N LEU A 106 -4.85 -12.48 14.53
CA LEU A 106 -3.41 -12.78 14.66
C LEU A 106 -2.49 -11.61 14.27
N VAL A 107 -2.89 -10.79 13.29
CA VAL A 107 -2.13 -9.58 12.90
C VAL A 107 -2.16 -8.55 14.02
N GLY A 108 -3.25 -8.50 14.79
CA GLY A 108 -3.45 -7.58 15.90
C GLY A 108 -4.09 -6.28 15.45
N ALA A 109 -3.46 -5.14 15.75
CA ALA A 109 -4.01 -3.83 15.43
C ALA A 109 -3.89 -3.52 13.93
N VAL A 110 -5.03 -3.41 13.26
CA VAL A 110 -5.14 -3.02 11.85
C VAL A 110 -5.92 -1.72 11.72
N GLU A 111 -5.30 -0.74 11.08
CA GLU A 111 -5.96 0.49 10.67
C GLU A 111 -6.38 0.40 9.19
N GLU A 112 -7.68 0.60 8.94
CA GLU A 112 -8.26 0.61 7.60
C GLU A 112 -8.41 2.03 7.08
N ILE A 113 -7.89 2.27 5.87
CA ILE A 113 -8.12 3.49 5.11
C ILE A 113 -8.96 3.12 3.88
N GLU A 114 -10.24 3.48 3.89
CA GLU A 114 -11.14 3.28 2.75
C GLU A 114 -10.89 4.35 1.69
N VAL A 115 -10.54 3.92 0.48
CA VAL A 115 -10.16 4.81 -0.61
C VAL A 115 -11.22 4.84 -1.69
N SER A 116 -11.86 5.99 -1.88
CA SER A 116 -12.77 6.19 -3.00
C SER A 116 -12.02 6.25 -4.33
N THR A 117 -12.34 5.33 -5.22
CA THR A 117 -11.81 5.24 -6.58
C THR A 117 -12.82 5.66 -7.64
N ARG A 118 -13.89 6.36 -7.26
CA ARG A 118 -14.81 7.01 -8.21
C ARG A 118 -14.16 8.24 -8.85
#